data_AF-A0A931DFD7-F1
#
_entry.id   AF-A0A931DFD7-F1
#
_cell.length_a   1.000
_cell.length_b   1.000
_cell.length_c   1.000
_cell.angle_alpha   90.00
_cell.angle_beta   90.00
_cell.angle_gamma   90.00
#
_symmetry.space_group_name_H-M   'P 1'
#
loop_
_entity.id
_entity.type
_entity.pdbx_description
1 polymer ?
#
loop_
_entity_poly.entity_id
_entity_poly.type
_entity_poly.pdbx_seq_one_letter_code
_entity_poly.pdbx_strand_id
1 'polypeptide(L)' 'MRGTAPAPTELTAKGKHRLSARFVEWMMGLEPGWVTDVDISRNEQLKALGNGVVPQQASAALTDMIAAHRRAT' A
#
# COMPACT_ATOMS: atom_id res chain seq x y z
N MET A 1 4.39 -8.15 4.86
CA MET A 1 3.28 -7.26 5.30
C MET A 1 3.37 -7.10 6.80
N ARG A 2 3.02 -5.92 7.34
CA ARG A 2 3.26 -5.59 8.75
C ARG A 2 1.98 -5.76 9.57
N GLY A 3 2.07 -6.46 10.71
CA GLY A 3 0.94 -6.71 11.60
C GLY A 3 -0.16 -7.61 11.01
N THR A 4 -1.25 -7.76 11.77
CA THR A 4 -2.43 -8.53 11.38
C THR A 4 -3.16 -7.89 10.21
N ALA A 5 -3.58 -8.69 9.24
CA ALA A 5 -4.34 -8.22 8.09
C ALA A 5 -5.69 -7.61 8.55
N PRO A 6 -6.03 -6.37 8.13
CA PRO A 6 -7.36 -5.82 8.30
C PRO A 6 -8.42 -6.63 7.54
N ALA A 7 -9.69 -6.46 7.88
CA ALA A 7 -10.77 -7.05 7.10
C ALA A 7 -10.72 -6.55 5.64
N PRO A 8 -10.87 -7.43 4.63
CA PRO A 8 -10.74 -7.05 3.22
C PRO A 8 -11.84 -6.10 2.75
N THR A 9 -12.96 -6.05 3.48
CA THR A 9 -14.06 -5.13 3.21
C THR A 9 -14.50 -4.39 4.46
N GLU A 10 -15.09 -3.23 4.27
CA GLU A 10 -15.78 -2.43 5.29
C GLU A 10 -17.23 -2.20 4.88
N LEU A 11 -18.11 -1.96 5.85
CA LEU A 11 -19.50 -1.64 5.60
C LEU A 11 -19.66 -0.16 5.21
N THR A 12 -20.50 0.10 4.22
CA THR A 12 -21.00 1.44 3.91
C THR A 12 -22.08 1.86 4.91
N ALA A 13 -22.42 3.15 4.94
CA ALA A 13 -23.59 3.66 5.68
C ALA A 13 -24.92 2.98 5.29
N LYS A 14 -24.98 2.33 4.11
CA LYS A 14 -26.13 1.57 3.62
C LYS A 14 -26.00 0.05 3.86
N GLY A 15 -25.05 -0.39 4.68
CA GLY A 15 -24.83 -1.80 5.02
C GLY A 15 -24.23 -2.67 3.92
N LYS A 16 -23.86 -2.10 2.76
CA LYS A 16 -23.17 -2.85 1.69
C LYS A 16 -21.67 -2.94 1.96
N HIS A 17 -21.06 -4.08 1.69
CA HIS A 17 -19.61 -4.25 1.73
C HIS A 17 -18.92 -3.50 0.59
N ARG A 18 -17.76 -2.90 0.88
CA ARG A 18 -16.85 -2.31 -0.11
C ARG A 18 -15.39 -2.57 0.29
N LEU A 19 -14.46 -2.47 -0.65
CA LEU A 19 -13.02 -2.64 -0.39
C LEU A 19 -12.53 -1.74 0.77
N SER A 20 -11.80 -2.31 1.72
CA SER A 20 -11.21 -1.54 2.82
C SER A 20 -9.93 -0.85 2.37
N ALA A 21 -9.83 0.47 2.55
CA ALA A 21 -8.58 1.19 2.25
C ALA A 21 -7.43 0.74 3.17
N ARG A 22 -7.72 0.44 4.44
CA ARG A 22 -6.73 -0.11 5.39
C ARG A 22 -6.21 -1.48 4.97
N PHE A 23 -7.06 -2.31 4.38
CA PHE A 23 -6.62 -3.58 3.82
C PHE A 23 -5.68 -3.38 2.62
N VAL A 24 -5.99 -2.44 1.72
CA VAL A 24 -5.12 -2.13 0.58
C VAL A 24 -3.77 -1.55 1.06
N GLU A 25 -3.76 -0.68 2.06
CA GLU A 25 -2.53 -0.16 2.68
C GLU A 25 -1.68 -1.28 3.28
N TRP A 26 -2.30 -2.25 3.97
CA TRP A 26 -1.61 -3.44 4.47
C TRP A 26 -1.06 -4.31 3.33
N MET A 27 -1.80 -4.45 2.22
CA MET A 27 -1.32 -5.16 1.02
C MET A 27 -0.11 -4.49 0.39
N MET A 28 -0.05 -3.16 0.40
CA MET A 28 1.13 -2.40 0.01
C MET A 28 2.31 -2.59 0.96
N GLY A 29 2.10 -3.23 2.11
CA GLY A 29 3.10 -3.46 3.14
C GLY A 29 3.59 -2.17 3.81
N LEU A 30 2.76 -1.13 3.78
CA LEU A 30 2.98 0.15 4.46
C LEU A 30 2.70 0.00 5.97
N GLU A 31 3.17 0.96 6.76
CA GLU A 31 2.75 1.04 8.16
C GLU A 31 1.26 1.40 8.26
N PRO A 32 0.56 0.90 9.28
CA PRO A 32 -0.84 1.28 9.51
C PRO A 32 -0.98 2.81 9.60
N GLY A 33 -1.92 3.37 8.85
CA GLY A 33 -2.23 4.80 8.86
C GLY A 33 -1.40 5.65 7.92
N TRP A 34 -0.42 5.09 7.19
CA TRP A 34 0.45 5.84 6.27
C TRP A 34 -0.32 6.70 5.25
N VAL A 35 -1.38 6.15 4.67
CA VAL A 35 -2.36 6.82 3.81
C VAL A 35 -3.73 6.89 4.48
N THR A 36 -4.06 5.94 5.35
CA THR A 36 -5.43 5.82 5.88
C THR A 36 -5.74 6.70 7.09
N ASP A 37 -4.74 7.32 7.71
CA ASP A 37 -4.89 8.22 8.87
C ASP A 37 -4.50 9.68 8.54
N VAL A 38 -4.55 10.07 7.26
CA VAL A 38 -4.41 11.47 6.81
C VAL A 38 -5.76 12.05 6.36
N ASP A 39 -5.88 13.39 6.37
CA ASP A 39 -7.13 14.11 6.06
C ASP A 39 -7.40 14.19 4.54
N ILE A 40 -7.72 13.04 3.95
CA ILE A 40 -8.16 12.89 2.55
C ILE A 40 -9.34 11.93 2.46
N SER A 41 -10.14 12.06 1.41
CA SER A 41 -11.29 11.17 1.20
C SER A 41 -10.84 9.73 0.93
N ARG A 42 -11.70 8.75 1.26
CA ARG A 42 -11.44 7.32 0.96
C ARG A 42 -11.10 7.09 -0.52
N ASN A 43 -11.71 7.83 -1.44
CA ASN A 43 -11.42 7.70 -2.87
C ASN A 43 -10.00 8.16 -3.20
N GLU A 44 -9.54 9.25 -2.57
CA GLU A 44 -8.15 9.71 -2.68
C GLU A 44 -7.18 8.73 -2.04
N GLN A 45 -7.53 8.13 -0.90
CA GLN A 45 -6.72 7.07 -0.27
C GLN A 45 -6.52 5.90 -1.24
N LEU A 46 -7.59 5.37 -1.82
CA LEU A 46 -7.51 4.26 -2.77
C LEU A 46 -6.77 4.65 -4.06
N LYS A 47 -6.90 5.89 -4.52
CA LYS A 47 -6.14 6.40 -5.66
C LYS A 47 -4.64 6.47 -5.34
N ALA A 48 -4.28 6.98 -4.16
CA ALA A 48 -2.89 7.06 -3.72
C ALA A 48 -2.28 5.66 -3.56
N LEU A 49 -3.00 4.74 -2.91
CA LEU A 49 -2.57 3.36 -2.72
C LEU A 49 -2.44 2.60 -4.05
N GLY A 50 -3.42 2.75 -4.96
CA GLY A 50 -3.42 2.06 -6.24
C GLY A 50 -2.37 2.56 -7.25
N ASN A 51 -1.94 3.82 -7.12
CA ASN A 51 -0.86 4.39 -7.95
C ASN A 51 0.51 4.37 -7.25
N GLY A 52 0.55 4.01 -5.95
CA GLY A 52 1.76 3.98 -5.16
C GLY A 52 2.68 2.83 -5.54
N VAL A 53 3.97 3.01 -5.28
CA VAL A 53 4.96 1.94 -5.46
C VAL A 53 4.92 1.00 -4.26
N VAL A 54 4.90 -0.32 -4.52
CA VAL A 54 5.07 -1.34 -3.49
C VAL A 54 6.52 -1.30 -2.98
N PRO A 55 6.80 -0.93 -1.72
CA PRO A 55 8.17 -0.72 -1.24
C PRO A 55 9.09 -1.94 -1.38
N GLN A 56 8.52 -3.16 -1.26
CA GLN A 56 9.27 -4.41 -1.45
C GLN A 56 9.75 -4.57 -2.90
N GLN A 57 8.91 -4.19 -3.87
CA GLN A 57 9.27 -4.23 -5.29
C GLN A 57 10.32 -3.16 -5.63
N ALA A 58 10.18 -1.95 -5.06
CA ALA A 58 11.20 -0.91 -5.20
C ALA A 58 12.55 -1.34 -4.63
N SER A 59 12.56 -1.93 -3.43
CA SER A 59 13.78 -2.42 -2.78
C SER A 59 14.49 -3.49 -3.61
N ALA A 60 13.74 -4.44 -4.16
CA ALA A 60 14.28 -5.47 -5.06
C ALA A 60 14.91 -4.83 -6.32
N ALA A 61 14.17 -3.96 -7.01
CA ALA A 61 14.65 -3.29 -8.22
C ALA A 61 15.90 -2.43 -7.96
N LEU A 62 15.93 -1.67 -6.86
CA LEU A 62 17.10 -0.88 -6.47
C LEU A 62 18.31 -1.77 -6.17
N THR A 63 18.11 -2.90 -5.49
CA THR A 63 19.18 -3.87 -5.21
C THR A 63 19.77 -4.42 -6.50
N ASP A 64 18.92 -4.81 -7.45
CA ASP A 64 19.34 -5.32 -8.75
C ASP A 64 20.11 -4.27 -9.56
N MET A 65 19.61 -3.03 -9.59
CA MET A 65 20.27 -1.92 -10.28
C MET A 65 21.64 -1.58 -9.67
N ILE A 66 21.76 -1.56 -8.34
CA ILE A 66 23.04 -1.32 -7.66
C ILE A 66 24.03 -2.45 -7.98
N ALA A 67 23.57 -3.71 -7.95
CA ALA A 67 24.41 -4.84 -8.29
C ALA A 67 24.87 -4.79 -9.76
N ALA A 68 23.99 -4.38 -10.67
CA ALA A 68 24.34 -4.17 -12.08
C ALA A 68 25.35 -3.04 -12.26
N HIS A 69 25.15 -1.90 -11.59
CA HIS A 69 26.07 -0.76 -11.63
C HIS A 69 27.48 -1.15 -11.18
N ARG A 70 27.60 -1.88 -10.06
CA ARG A 70 28.88 -2.37 -9.53
C ARG A 70 29.61 -3.37 -10.43
N ARG A 71 28.91 -4.05 -11.33
CA ARG A 71 29.54 -4.94 -12.32
C ARG A 71 30.04 -4.18 -13.55
N ALA A 72 29.51 -2.98 -13.81
CA ALA A 72 29.81 -2.18 -14.98
C ALA A 72 30.94 -1.16 -14.77
N THR A 73 31.36 -0.94 -13.53
CA THR A 73 32.47 -0.07 -13.11
C THR A 73 33.57 -0.89 -12.47
#